data_AF-A0A2P9H8L0-F1
#
_entry.id   AF-A0A2P9H8L0-F1
#
_cell.length_a   1.000
_cell.length_b   1.000
_cell.length_c   1.000
_cell.angle_alpha   90.00
_cell.angle_beta   90.00
_cell.angle_gamma   90.00
#
_symmetry.space_group_name_H-M   'P 1'
#
loop_
_entity.id
_entity.type
_entity.pdbx_description
1 polymer ?
#
loop_
_entity_poly.entity_id
_entity_poly.type
_entity_poly.pdbx_seq_one_letter_code
_entity_poly.pdbx_strand_id
1 'polypeptide(L)' 'MNWGSWHEFLNMGGYGRYVWGAYGVVAIAVAIEIAGLRARLARARRSSIGGRARRNAASAP' A
#
# COMPACT_ATOMS: atom_id res chain seq x y z
N MET A 1 1.70 -36.69 16.19
CA MET A 1 2.42 -35.62 15.48
C MET A 1 2.16 -35.77 13.99
N ASN A 2 1.06 -35.20 13.49
CA ASN A 2 0.84 -35.02 12.06
C ASN A 2 0.43 -33.56 11.91
N TRP A 3 1.43 -32.67 11.89
CA TRP A 3 1.21 -31.34 11.36
C TRP A 3 0.96 -31.55 9.86
N GLY A 4 -0.32 -31.68 9.53
CA GLY A 4 -0.78 -31.81 8.16
C GLY A 4 -0.15 -30.68 7.35
N SER A 5 0.57 -31.06 6.31
CA SER A 5 1.53 -30.23 5.59
C SER A 5 1.00 -28.83 5.28
N TRP A 6 1.88 -27.84 5.13
CA TRP A 6 1.53 -26.48 4.65
C TRP A 6 0.59 -26.48 3.42
N HIS A 7 0.69 -27.52 2.59
CA HIS A 7 -0.18 -27.77 1.45
C HIS A 7 -1.66 -28.02 1.83
N GLU A 8 -1.96 -28.70 2.93
CA GLU A 8 -3.34 -28.91 3.42
C GLU A 8 -3.95 -27.62 3.95
N PHE A 9 -3.14 -26.75 4.56
CA PHE A 9 -3.59 -25.43 5.01
C PHE A 9 -3.87 -24.49 3.82
N LEU A 10 -3.08 -24.59 2.75
CA LEU A 10 -3.32 -23.84 1.51
C LEU A 10 -4.48 -24.40 0.71
N ASN A 11 -4.68 -25.72 0.73
CA ASN A 11 -5.76 -26.35 -0.02
C ASN A 11 -7.07 -26.48 0.75
N MET A 12 -7.11 -26.38 2.09
CA MET A 12 -8.30 -26.48 2.95
C MET A 12 -9.40 -27.40 2.37
N GLY A 13 -9.04 -28.64 2.02
CA GLY A 13 -9.98 -29.61 1.43
C GLY A 13 -10.65 -29.21 0.11
N GLY A 14 -10.06 -28.28 -0.66
CA GLY A 14 -10.57 -27.75 -1.93
C GLY A 14 -11.01 -26.27 -1.88
N TYR A 15 -11.20 -25.69 -0.68
CA TYR A 15 -11.74 -24.34 -0.51
C TYR A 15 -10.69 -23.23 -0.40
N GLY A 16 -9.42 -23.58 -0.18
CA GLY A 16 -8.37 -22.59 0.04
C GLY A 16 -8.21 -21.60 -1.12
N ARG A 17 -8.51 -22.01 -2.36
CA ARG A 17 -8.50 -21.14 -3.54
C ARG A 17 -9.45 -19.94 -3.43
N TYR A 18 -10.63 -20.11 -2.84
CA TYR A 18 -11.59 -19.02 -2.66
C TYR A 18 -11.14 -18.03 -1.59
N VAL A 19 -10.63 -18.56 -0.48
CA VAL A 19 -10.13 -17.76 0.65
C VAL A 19 -8.92 -16.95 0.22
N TRP A 20 -7.89 -17.61 -0.31
CA TRP A 20 -6.67 -16.96 -0.77
C TRP A 20 -6.93 -16.04 -1.97
N GLY A 21 -7.88 -16.36 -2.84
CA GLY A 21 -8.35 -15.46 -3.89
C GLY A 21 -8.91 -14.15 -3.33
N ALA A 22 -9.80 -14.21 -2.33
CA ALA A 22 -10.35 -13.03 -1.68
C ALA A 22 -9.27 -12.19 -0.98
N TYR A 23 -8.37 -12.84 -0.24
CA TYR A 23 -7.21 -12.16 0.36
C TYR A 23 -6.30 -11.52 -0.68
N GLY A 24 -6.09 -12.18 -1.83
CA GLY A 24 -5.34 -11.63 -2.95
C GLY A 24 -5.98 -10.37 -3.52
N VAL A 25 -7.30 -10.36 -3.71
CA VAL A 25 -8.04 -9.17 -4.17
C VAL A 25 -7.90 -8.01 -3.19
N VAL A 26 -8.03 -8.28 -1.88
CA VAL A 26 -7.84 -7.26 -0.83
C VAL A 26 -6.40 -6.73 -0.84
N ALA A 27 -5.41 -7.61 -0.92
CA ALA A 27 -4.00 -7.22 -0.98
C ALA A 27 -3.70 -6.33 -2.20
N ILE A 28 -4.28 -6.64 -3.36
CA ILE A 28 -4.17 -5.81 -4.57
C ILE A 28 -4.81 -4.44 -4.37
N ALA A 29 -6.01 -4.37 -3.81
CA ALA A 29 -6.69 -3.10 -3.54
C ALA A 29 -5.86 -2.21 -2.60
N VAL A 30 -5.32 -2.78 -1.53
CA VAL A 30 -4.43 -2.06 -0.59
C VAL A 30 -3.15 -1.59 -1.29
N ALA A 31 -2.54 -2.43 -2.13
CA ALA A 31 -1.34 -2.05 -2.87
C ALA A 31 -1.60 -0.86 -3.83
N ILE A 32 -2.76 -0.85 -4.50
CA ILE A 32 -3.18 0.25 -5.37
C ILE A 32 -3.36 1.55 -4.56
N GLU A 33 -4.04 1.50 -3.42
CA GLU A 33 -4.21 2.65 -2.53
C GLU A 33 -2.85 3.20 -2.06
N ILE A 34 -1.94 2.33 -1.62
CA ILE A 34 -0.59 2.72 -1.20
C ILE A 34 0.16 3.38 -2.37
N ALA A 35 0.09 2.81 -3.57
CA ALA A 35 0.72 3.38 -4.76
C ALA A 35 0.16 4.77 -5.09
N GLY A 36 -1.17 4.94 -5.02
CA GLY A 36 -1.86 6.21 -5.21
C GLY A 36 -1.46 7.27 -4.18
N LEU A 37 -1.41 6.88 -2.90
CA LEU A 37 -0.96 7.76 -1.82
C LEU A 37 0.50 8.18 -1.98
N ARG A 38 1.39 7.24 -2.34
CA ARG A 38 2.81 7.55 -2.61
C ARG A 38 2.96 8.52 -3.77
N ALA A 39 2.19 8.35 -4.84
CA ALA A 39 2.18 9.28 -5.97
C ALA A 39 1.70 10.68 -5.56
N ARG A 40 0.64 10.78 -4.74
CA ARG A 40 0.13 12.06 -4.22
C ARG A 40 1.15 12.75 -3.30
N LEU A 41 1.78 12.01 -2.40
CA LEU A 41 2.84 12.52 -1.52
C LEU A 41 4.05 13.01 -2.32
N ALA A 42 4.47 12.29 -3.35
CA ALA A 42 5.56 12.71 -4.23
C ALA A 42 5.24 14.04 -4.94
N ARG A 43 3.99 14.25 -5.37
CA ARG A 43 3.52 15.50 -5.98
C ARG A 43 3.49 16.65 -4.96
N ALA A 44 2.92 16.42 -3.77
CA ALA A 44 2.85 17.42 -2.71
C ALA A 44 4.23 17.89 -2.22
N ARG A 45 5.20 16.97 -2.11
CA ARG A 45 6.60 17.30 -1.78
C ARG A 45 7.27 18.15 -2.86
N ARG A 46 6.94 17.91 -4.13
CA ARG A 46 7.47 18.69 -5.25
C ARG A 46 6.90 20.12 -5.27
N SER A 47 5.65 20.30 -4.85
CA SER A 47 5.00 21.61 -4.74
C SER A 47 5.43 22.42 -3.51
N SER A 48 5.79 21.76 -2.40
CA SER A 48 6.16 22.46 -1.15
C SER A 48 7.58 23.03 -1.14
N ILE A 49 8.48 22.53 -2.01
CA ILE A 49 9.82 23.10 -2.21
C ILE A 49 9.74 24.54 -2.74
N GLY A 50 8.75 24.87 -3.57
CA GLY A 50 8.53 26.25 -4.07
C GLY A 50 7.88 27.20 -3.04
N GLY A 51 7.05 26.68 -2.13
CA GLY A 51 6.31 27.50 -1.17
C GLY A 51 7.13 28.00 0.01
N ARG A 52 8.25 27.35 0.34
CA ARG A 52 9.09 27.72 1.49
C ARG A 52 10.03 28.88 1.19
N ALA A 53 10.53 28.97 -0.04
CA ALA A 53 11.33 30.11 -0.51
C ALA A 53 10.53 31.42 -0.50
N ARG A 54 9.25 31.38 -0.90
CA ARG A 54 8.39 32.57 -0.93
C ARG A 54 7.99 33.10 0.45
N ARG A 55 7.84 32.21 1.46
CA ARG A 55 7.61 32.62 2.85
C ARG A 55 8.86 33.23 3.50
N ASN A 56 10.04 32.66 3.23
CA ASN A 56 11.29 33.20 3.75
C ASN A 56 11.65 34.57 3.15
N ALA A 57 11.26 34.84 1.90
CA ALA A 57 11.43 36.15 1.27
C ALA A 57 10.44 37.22 1.77
N ALA A 58 9.25 36.82 2.24
CA ALA A 58 8.26 37.72 2.80
C ALA A 58 8.51 38.09 4.27
N SER A 59 9.47 37.44 4.92
CA SER A 59 9.88 37.67 6.32
C SER A 59 11.24 38.36 6.46
N ALA A 60 11.81 38.89 5.37
CA ALA A 60 13.03 39.70 5.42
C ALA A 60 12.67 41.14 5.85
N PRO A 61 13.33 41.69 6.90
CA PRO A 61 13.05 43.02 7.44
C PRO A 61 13.47 44.17 6.50
#